data_AF-A0A5E4F856-F1
#
_entry.id   AF-A0A5E4F856-F1
#
_cell.length_a   1.000
_cell.length_b   1.000
_cell.length_c   1.000
_cell.angle_alpha   90.00
_cell.angle_beta   90.00
_cell.angle_gamma   90.00
#
_symmetry.space_group_name_H-M   'P 1'
#
loop_
_entity.id
_entity.type
_entity.pdbx_description
1 polymer ?
#
loop_
_entity_poly.entity_id
_entity_poly.type
_entity_poly.pdbx_seq_one_letter_code
_entity_poly.pdbx_strand_id
1 'polypeptide(L)'
;MGAAAKTACALIFITVLNGAVFRPTSSDPSDEACLTHLSQSIQDATKSLQNWTKTTFANPCSGFTSYLQGATCNNGRIYKLSLTNLALRGSISPFLANCTNLQALDLSSNFLTGPIPSDLQYLVNLAVLNLSSNRLQGPIPPQLTLCAYLNVIDLHDNLLTGTIPQQLGLLVRLSAFDVSNNKLSGPIPVSLGNRSGNLPRFNATSFDGNKELYGYPLAPLKSKGLSVLAIVGIGLGSGFASLVLSFTGVCIWLKITERKMALEEGKVSHLMPDY
;
A
#
# COMPACT_ATOMS: atom_id res chain seq x y z
N MET A 1 -58.53 -16.13 78.41
CA MET A 1 -59.35 -16.20 77.19
C MET A 1 -58.54 -15.56 76.07
N GLY A 2 -57.75 -16.37 75.35
CA GLY A 2 -56.80 -15.91 74.34
C GLY A 2 -57.46 -15.84 72.96
N ALA A 3 -57.34 -14.70 72.29
CA ALA A 3 -57.80 -14.50 70.93
C ALA A 3 -56.75 -15.01 69.94
N ALA A 4 -57.20 -15.85 69.01
CA ALA A 4 -56.40 -16.45 67.95
C ALA A 4 -56.05 -15.43 66.86
N ALA A 5 -54.75 -15.22 66.60
CA ALA A 5 -54.27 -14.56 65.41
C ALA A 5 -54.05 -15.61 64.31
N LYS A 6 -54.78 -15.47 63.19
CA LYS A 6 -54.65 -16.30 62.00
C LYS A 6 -53.41 -15.85 61.20
N THR A 7 -52.40 -16.70 61.11
CA THR A 7 -51.25 -16.48 60.22
C THR A 7 -51.61 -16.99 58.82
N ALA A 8 -51.82 -16.06 57.88
CA ALA A 8 -51.98 -16.38 56.46
C ALA A 8 -50.59 -16.63 55.84
N CYS A 9 -50.34 -17.84 55.37
CA CYS A 9 -49.13 -18.21 54.63
C CYS A 9 -49.33 -17.83 53.15
N ALA A 10 -48.75 -16.72 52.72
CA ALA A 10 -48.76 -16.31 51.31
C ALA A 10 -47.67 -17.07 50.55
N LEU A 11 -48.08 -18.05 49.74
CA LEU A 11 -47.23 -18.73 48.77
C LEU A 11 -46.89 -17.76 47.62
N ILE A 12 -45.66 -17.26 47.60
CA ILE A 12 -45.12 -16.49 46.47
C ILE A 12 -44.72 -17.49 45.39
N PHE A 13 -45.55 -17.61 44.33
CA PHE A 13 -45.15 -18.26 43.09
C PHE A 13 -44.18 -17.36 42.34
N ILE A 14 -42.87 -17.63 42.44
CA ILE A 14 -41.87 -17.03 41.55
C ILE A 14 -41.97 -17.76 40.21
N THR A 15 -42.70 -17.18 39.26
CA THR A 15 -42.62 -17.59 37.86
C THR A 15 -41.24 -17.21 37.33
N VAL A 16 -40.38 -18.20 37.14
CA VAL A 16 -39.14 -18.04 36.36
C VAL A 16 -39.54 -17.80 34.91
N LEU A 17 -39.71 -16.54 34.55
CA LEU A 17 -39.73 -16.11 33.15
C LEU A 17 -38.33 -16.39 32.59
N ASN A 18 -38.17 -17.52 31.90
CA ASN A 18 -37.13 -17.72 30.89
C ASN A 18 -37.43 -16.78 29.70
N GLY A 19 -37.42 -15.48 29.96
CA GLY A 19 -37.22 -14.49 28.92
C GLY A 19 -35.73 -14.53 28.60
N ALA A 20 -35.37 -14.98 27.40
CA ALA A 20 -34.08 -14.63 26.85
C ALA A 20 -33.97 -13.11 26.94
N VAL A 21 -33.21 -12.62 27.92
CA VAL A 21 -32.82 -11.22 27.99
C VAL A 21 -31.95 -11.01 26.75
N PHE A 22 -32.56 -10.51 25.67
CA PHE A 22 -31.83 -9.82 24.63
C PHE A 22 -31.16 -8.64 25.34
N ARG A 23 -29.94 -8.86 25.82
CA ARG A 23 -29.07 -7.75 26.19
C ARG A 23 -28.99 -6.88 24.94
N PRO A 24 -29.35 -5.59 25.01
CA PRO A 24 -28.99 -4.67 23.96
C PRO A 24 -27.48 -4.82 23.80
N THR A 25 -27.01 -5.26 22.65
CA THR A 25 -25.59 -5.25 22.34
C THR A 25 -25.18 -3.78 22.40
N SER A 26 -24.60 -3.37 23.53
CA SER A 26 -23.98 -2.06 23.64
C SER A 26 -22.97 -1.95 22.52
N SER A 27 -23.09 -0.92 21.70
CA SER A 27 -22.09 -0.57 20.71
C SER A 27 -20.71 -0.57 21.34
N ASP A 28 -19.74 -1.17 20.64
CA ASP A 28 -18.35 -1.09 21.06
C ASP A 28 -17.89 0.37 20.87
N PRO A 29 -17.38 1.06 21.91
CA PRO A 29 -16.86 2.43 21.78
C PRO A 29 -15.82 2.57 20.67
N SER A 30 -15.14 1.48 20.32
CA SER A 30 -14.14 1.41 19.26
C SER A 30 -14.77 1.54 17.87
N ASP A 31 -15.96 0.98 17.65
CA ASP A 31 -16.67 1.01 16.36
C ASP A 31 -17.19 2.45 16.08
N GLU A 32 -17.71 3.14 17.10
CA GLU A 32 -18.13 4.55 16.97
C GLU A 32 -16.95 5.47 16.61
N ALA A 33 -15.82 5.32 17.32
CA ALA A 33 -14.64 6.14 17.09
C ALA A 33 -14.05 5.90 15.68
N CYS A 34 -13.93 4.64 15.28
CA CYS A 34 -13.48 4.24 13.95
C CYS A 34 -14.31 4.90 12.84
N LEU A 35 -15.65 4.79 12.92
CA LEU A 35 -16.56 5.36 11.93
C LEU A 35 -16.53 6.89 11.91
N THR A 36 -16.43 7.52 13.08
CA THR A 36 -16.35 8.98 13.19
C THR A 36 -15.10 9.53 12.52
N HIS A 37 -13.94 8.90 12.73
CA HIS A 37 -12.71 9.31 12.08
C HIS A 37 -12.70 8.98 10.58
N LEU A 38 -13.29 7.85 10.18
CA LEU A 38 -13.44 7.51 8.77
C LEU A 38 -14.30 8.57 8.06
N SER A 39 -15.44 8.94 8.62
CA SER A 39 -16.34 9.94 8.02
C SER A 39 -15.71 11.32 7.90
N GLN A 40 -14.78 11.67 8.80
CA GLN A 40 -14.02 12.92 8.73
C GLN A 40 -12.91 12.88 7.67
N SER A 41 -12.33 11.71 7.40
CA SER A 41 -11.24 11.53 6.44
C SER A 41 -11.71 11.48 4.98
N ILE A 42 -12.98 11.14 4.75
CA ILE A 42 -13.56 11.01 3.42
C ILE A 42 -14.44 12.22 3.07
N GLN A 43 -14.41 12.61 1.81
CA GLN A 43 -15.25 13.66 1.25
C GLN A 43 -16.25 13.02 0.28
N ASP A 44 -17.53 13.20 0.56
CA ASP A 44 -18.63 12.67 -0.24
C ASP A 44 -19.36 13.80 -0.98
N ALA A 45 -18.95 14.04 -2.23
CA ALA A 45 -19.57 15.05 -3.09
C ALA A 45 -20.99 14.67 -3.53
N THR A 46 -21.27 13.37 -3.61
CA THR A 46 -22.57 12.84 -4.06
C THR A 46 -23.62 12.85 -2.95
N LYS A 47 -23.18 13.07 -1.71
CA LYS A 47 -23.98 12.92 -0.50
C LYS A 47 -24.69 11.55 -0.47
N SER A 48 -23.97 10.49 -0.84
CA SER A 48 -24.43 9.10 -0.73
C SER A 48 -24.42 8.59 0.72
N LEU A 49 -23.60 9.18 1.58
CA LEU A 49 -23.44 8.84 3.00
C LEU A 49 -24.35 9.68 3.91
N GLN A 50 -25.61 9.94 3.51
CA GLN A 50 -26.53 10.81 4.28
C GLN A 50 -26.73 10.37 5.73
N ASN A 51 -26.75 9.05 5.96
CA ASN A 51 -26.99 8.47 7.27
C ASN A 51 -25.70 8.30 8.09
N TRP A 52 -24.56 8.84 7.64
CA TRP A 52 -23.29 8.76 8.37
C TRP A 52 -23.19 9.92 9.36
N THR A 53 -23.87 9.78 10.49
CA THR A 53 -23.93 10.80 11.54
C THR A 53 -23.43 10.26 12.88
N LYS A 54 -23.08 11.15 13.81
CA LYS A 54 -22.61 10.74 15.14
C LYS A 54 -23.63 9.86 15.89
N THR A 55 -24.93 10.13 15.73
CA THR A 55 -26.00 9.33 16.38
C THR A 55 -26.08 7.91 15.82
N THR A 56 -25.90 7.75 14.50
CA THR A 56 -25.86 6.44 13.85
C THR A 56 -24.56 5.68 14.11
N PHE A 57 -23.45 6.36 14.37
CA PHE A 57 -22.20 5.70 14.75
C PHE A 57 -22.23 5.15 16.17
N ALA A 58 -22.97 5.82 17.07
CA ALA A 58 -23.15 5.34 18.44
C ALA A 58 -23.97 4.05 18.51
N ASN A 59 -24.81 3.74 17.52
CA ASN A 59 -25.52 2.45 17.40
C ASN A 59 -25.62 2.07 15.92
N PRO A 60 -24.52 1.52 15.34
CA PRO A 60 -24.46 1.29 13.90
C PRO A 60 -25.32 0.10 13.45
N CYS A 61 -25.73 -0.77 14.36
CA CYS A 61 -26.36 -2.05 14.05
C CYS A 61 -27.81 -2.13 14.52
N SER A 62 -28.66 -2.72 13.69
CA SER A 62 -30.05 -3.07 13.98
C SER A 62 -30.26 -4.56 13.68
N GLY A 63 -29.89 -5.41 14.64
CA GLY A 63 -29.81 -6.85 14.43
C GLY A 63 -28.72 -7.22 13.42
N PHE A 64 -29.11 -7.80 12.28
CA PHE A 64 -28.19 -8.20 11.20
C PHE A 64 -27.99 -7.12 10.13
N THR A 65 -28.72 -6.01 10.19
CA THR A 65 -28.64 -4.91 9.23
C THR A 65 -28.04 -3.66 9.88
N SER A 66 -27.62 -2.70 9.06
CA SER A 66 -27.16 -1.38 9.50
C SER A 66 -27.93 -0.29 8.77
N TYR A 67 -28.16 0.84 9.43
CA TYR A 67 -28.68 2.05 8.80
C TYR A 67 -27.59 2.81 8.02
N LEU A 68 -26.32 2.46 8.26
CA LEU A 68 -25.18 3.02 7.57
C LEU A 68 -25.06 2.38 6.20
N GLN A 69 -25.06 3.21 5.16
CA GLN A 69 -24.82 2.76 3.79
C GLN A 69 -23.53 1.93 3.75
N GLY A 70 -23.64 0.71 3.22
CA GLY A 70 -22.50 -0.18 3.02
C GLY A 70 -22.05 -0.98 4.24
N ALA A 71 -22.55 -0.71 5.45
CA ALA A 71 -22.18 -1.48 6.63
C ALA A 71 -23.08 -2.71 6.78
N THR A 72 -22.50 -3.83 7.20
CA THR A 72 -23.23 -5.04 7.58
C THR A 72 -22.79 -5.47 8.97
N CYS A 73 -23.77 -5.85 9.79
CA CYS A 73 -23.56 -6.18 11.18
C CYS A 73 -23.68 -7.68 11.43
N ASN A 74 -22.89 -8.17 12.38
CA ASN A 74 -23.00 -9.51 12.94
C ASN A 74 -22.80 -9.39 14.45
N ASN A 75 -23.71 -9.96 15.23
CA ASN A 75 -23.71 -9.87 16.70
C ASN A 75 -23.59 -8.43 17.25
N GLY A 76 -24.26 -7.46 16.61
CA GLY A 76 -24.28 -6.07 17.05
C GLY A 76 -23.01 -5.26 16.74
N ARG A 77 -22.05 -5.82 16.00
CA ARG A 77 -20.84 -5.11 15.54
C ARG A 77 -20.70 -5.16 14.03
N ILE A 78 -20.04 -4.15 13.46
CA ILE A 78 -19.76 -4.12 12.03
C ILE A 78 -18.69 -5.17 11.72
N TYR A 79 -18.98 -6.05 10.77
CA TYR A 79 -18.01 -7.03 10.28
C TYR A 79 -17.72 -6.86 8.78
N LYS A 80 -18.58 -6.17 8.04
CA LYS A 80 -18.34 -5.82 6.63
C LYS A 80 -18.66 -4.35 6.40
N LEU A 81 -17.79 -3.66 5.69
CA LEU A 81 -17.97 -2.29 5.23
C LEU A 81 -17.65 -2.22 3.73
N SER A 82 -18.65 -1.87 2.92
CA SER A 82 -18.55 -1.78 1.46
C SER A 82 -19.07 -0.44 0.98
N LEU A 83 -18.16 0.44 0.58
CA LEU A 83 -18.41 1.80 0.09
C LEU A 83 -17.98 1.94 -1.37
N THR A 84 -18.32 0.95 -2.19
CA THR A 84 -17.89 0.85 -3.58
C THR A 84 -18.63 1.85 -4.48
N ASN A 85 -17.91 2.51 -5.40
CA ASN A 85 -18.49 3.37 -6.42
C ASN A 85 -19.34 4.54 -5.88
N LEU A 86 -18.83 5.24 -4.87
CA LEU A 86 -19.50 6.38 -4.23
C LEU A 86 -18.80 7.71 -4.54
N ALA A 87 -17.85 7.72 -5.48
CA ALA A 87 -17.04 8.89 -5.84
C ALA A 87 -16.36 9.56 -4.63
N LEU A 88 -16.03 8.78 -3.60
CA LEU A 88 -15.43 9.27 -2.35
C LEU A 88 -14.02 9.79 -2.61
N ARG A 89 -13.70 10.95 -2.04
CA ARG A 89 -12.35 11.55 -2.04
C ARG A 89 -11.79 11.54 -0.62
N GLY A 90 -10.53 11.96 -0.46
CA GLY A 90 -9.85 12.01 0.84
C GLY A 90 -8.84 10.89 0.97
N SER A 91 -8.67 10.35 2.18
CA SER A 91 -7.71 9.27 2.47
C SER A 91 -8.31 8.21 3.38
N ILE A 92 -7.69 7.04 3.42
CA ILE A 92 -8.07 5.97 4.34
C ILE A 92 -7.53 6.35 5.73
N SER A 93 -8.43 6.58 6.69
CA SER A 93 -8.03 6.90 8.07
C SER A 93 -7.35 5.72 8.77
N PRO A 94 -6.20 5.90 9.44
CA PRO A 94 -5.59 4.86 10.28
C PRO A 94 -6.52 4.34 11.38
N PHE A 95 -7.43 5.19 11.87
CA PHE A 95 -8.42 4.83 12.89
C PHE A 95 -9.44 3.78 12.43
N LEU A 96 -9.49 3.48 11.12
CA LEU A 96 -10.26 2.35 10.60
C LEU A 96 -9.84 1.02 11.25
N ALA A 97 -8.59 0.94 11.70
CA ALA A 97 -8.03 -0.19 12.43
C ALA A 97 -8.74 -0.48 13.78
N ASN A 98 -9.47 0.48 14.35
CA ASN A 98 -10.22 0.29 15.59
C ASN A 98 -11.53 -0.49 15.41
N CYS A 99 -12.01 -0.65 14.17
CA CYS A 99 -13.13 -1.52 13.85
C CYS A 99 -12.69 -3.01 13.88
N THR A 100 -12.28 -3.51 15.04
CA THR A 100 -11.58 -4.80 15.21
C THR A 100 -12.36 -6.05 14.78
N ASN A 101 -13.69 -5.94 14.68
CA ASN A 101 -14.55 -7.03 14.20
C ASN A 101 -14.65 -7.09 12.67
N LEU A 102 -14.04 -6.14 11.94
CA LEU A 102 -14.10 -6.07 10.49
C LEU A 102 -13.40 -7.28 9.84
N GLN A 103 -14.15 -7.98 8.99
CA GLN A 103 -13.73 -9.13 8.19
C GLN A 103 -13.67 -8.80 6.70
N ALA A 104 -14.45 -7.83 6.23
CA ALA A 104 -14.43 -7.40 4.84
C ALA A 104 -14.47 -5.88 4.73
N LEU A 105 -13.47 -5.33 4.05
CA LEU A 105 -13.38 -3.91 3.72
C LEU A 105 -13.31 -3.76 2.20
N ASP A 106 -14.30 -3.07 1.64
CA ASP A 106 -14.36 -2.72 0.23
C ASP A 106 -14.54 -1.20 0.08
N LEU A 107 -13.50 -0.54 -0.41
CA LEU A 107 -13.49 0.90 -0.74
C LEU A 107 -13.22 1.11 -2.23
N SER A 108 -13.45 0.09 -3.06
CA SER A 108 -13.08 0.09 -4.47
C SER A 108 -13.87 1.10 -5.30
N SER A 109 -13.33 1.45 -6.47
CA SER A 109 -13.98 2.37 -7.43
C SER A 109 -14.30 3.74 -6.81
N ASN A 110 -13.33 4.34 -6.14
CA ASN A 110 -13.44 5.68 -5.56
C ASN A 110 -12.27 6.57 -6.03
N PHE A 111 -12.16 7.76 -5.46
CA PHE A 111 -11.07 8.70 -5.71
C PHE A 111 -10.20 8.90 -4.45
N LEU A 112 -10.05 7.87 -3.63
CA LEU A 112 -9.24 7.92 -2.41
C LEU A 112 -7.75 8.08 -2.76
N THR A 113 -7.06 8.87 -1.95
CA THR A 113 -5.64 9.24 -2.13
C THR A 113 -4.85 8.95 -0.86
N GLY A 114 -3.53 9.15 -0.93
CA GLY A 114 -2.63 8.89 0.19
C GLY A 114 -2.24 7.41 0.31
N PRO A 115 -1.50 7.04 1.37
CA PRO A 115 -1.01 5.68 1.56
C PRO A 115 -2.09 4.74 2.11
N ILE A 116 -1.87 3.44 1.88
CA ILE A 116 -2.56 2.39 2.64
C ILE A 116 -2.01 2.44 4.07
N PRO A 117 -2.82 2.69 5.12
CA PRO A 117 -2.32 2.78 6.49
C PRO A 117 -1.74 1.45 6.95
N SER A 118 -0.55 1.47 7.56
CA SER A 118 0.05 0.27 8.18
C SER A 118 -0.78 -0.23 9.36
N ASP A 119 -1.55 0.64 10.01
CA ASP A 119 -2.41 0.33 11.15
C ASP A 119 -3.51 -0.68 10.82
N LEU A 120 -3.85 -0.88 9.54
CA LEU A 120 -4.77 -1.95 9.13
C LEU A 120 -4.32 -3.34 9.63
N GLN A 121 -3.05 -3.51 10.03
CA GLN A 121 -2.55 -4.69 10.73
C GLN A 121 -3.36 -5.11 11.97
N TYR A 122 -4.04 -4.17 12.64
CA TYR A 122 -4.82 -4.47 13.85
C TYR A 122 -6.19 -5.09 13.52
N LEU A 123 -6.60 -5.10 12.26
CA LEU A 123 -7.79 -5.80 11.79
C LEU A 123 -7.49 -7.30 11.65
N VAL A 124 -7.25 -7.96 12.78
CA VAL A 124 -6.80 -9.35 12.82
C VAL A 124 -7.78 -10.33 12.18
N ASN A 125 -9.07 -9.98 12.11
CA ASN A 125 -10.13 -10.79 11.51
C ASN A 125 -10.34 -10.51 10.01
N LEU A 126 -9.59 -9.56 9.41
CA LEU A 126 -9.79 -9.15 8.03
C LEU A 126 -9.48 -10.29 7.06
N ALA A 127 -10.48 -10.66 6.26
CA ALA A 127 -10.42 -11.71 5.25
C ALA A 127 -10.46 -11.14 3.82
N VAL A 128 -11.11 -9.99 3.61
CA VAL A 128 -11.21 -9.33 2.31
C VAL A 128 -10.79 -7.88 2.44
N LEU A 129 -9.80 -7.49 1.65
CA LEU A 129 -9.38 -6.10 1.47
C LEU A 129 -9.44 -5.75 -0.02
N ASN A 130 -10.41 -4.93 -0.40
CA ASN A 130 -10.56 -4.43 -1.76
C ASN A 130 -10.43 -2.89 -1.76
N LEU A 131 -9.32 -2.40 -2.30
CA LEU A 131 -9.01 -0.98 -2.45
C LEU A 131 -8.79 -0.60 -3.93
N SER A 132 -9.22 -1.47 -4.84
CA SER A 132 -8.99 -1.30 -6.28
C SER A 132 -9.63 -0.05 -6.87
N SER A 133 -9.12 0.38 -8.03
CA SER A 133 -9.64 1.52 -8.79
C SER A 133 -9.76 2.78 -7.93
N ASN A 134 -8.63 3.20 -7.35
CA ASN A 134 -8.48 4.40 -6.54
C ASN A 134 -7.24 5.19 -6.99
N ARG A 135 -6.78 6.17 -6.19
CA ARG A 135 -5.56 6.95 -6.43
C ARG A 135 -4.58 6.82 -5.26
N LEU A 136 -4.56 5.66 -4.62
CA LEU A 136 -3.68 5.37 -3.48
C LEU A 136 -2.22 5.35 -3.92
N GLN A 137 -1.33 5.84 -3.06
CA GLN A 137 0.08 6.06 -3.35
C GLN A 137 0.98 5.41 -2.29
N GLY A 138 2.28 5.35 -2.54
CA GLY A 138 3.24 4.79 -1.59
C GLY A 138 3.27 3.25 -1.60
N PRO A 139 4.02 2.65 -0.67
CA PRO A 139 4.25 1.21 -0.66
C PRO A 139 3.05 0.42 -0.13
N ILE A 140 2.95 -0.84 -0.56
CA ILE A 140 2.09 -1.83 0.10
C ILE A 140 2.67 -2.11 1.49
N PRO A 141 1.92 -1.90 2.59
CA PRO A 141 2.45 -2.08 3.93
C PRO A 141 2.73 -3.57 4.19
N PRO A 142 3.97 -3.97 4.53
CA PRO A 142 4.29 -5.37 4.87
C PRO A 142 3.48 -5.88 6.06
N GLN A 143 3.01 -4.99 6.93
CA GLN A 143 2.23 -5.29 8.13
C GLN A 143 0.86 -5.91 7.82
N LEU A 144 0.36 -5.83 6.58
CA LEU A 144 -0.83 -6.58 6.15
C LEU A 144 -0.67 -8.09 6.35
N THR A 145 0.57 -8.60 6.41
CA THR A 145 0.83 -10.00 6.76
C THR A 145 0.31 -10.41 8.14
N LEU A 146 0.05 -9.46 9.05
CA LEU A 146 -0.44 -9.71 10.40
C LEU A 146 -1.95 -9.99 10.42
N CYS A 147 -2.67 -9.61 9.36
CA CYS A 147 -4.06 -10.02 9.13
C CYS A 147 -4.09 -11.47 8.63
N ALA A 148 -3.89 -12.44 9.53
CA ALA A 148 -3.68 -13.85 9.19
C ALA A 148 -4.87 -14.51 8.45
N TYR A 149 -6.06 -13.91 8.50
CA TYR A 149 -7.25 -14.39 7.80
C TYR A 149 -7.39 -13.87 6.37
N LEU A 150 -6.53 -12.96 5.91
CA LEU A 150 -6.60 -12.39 4.57
C LEU A 150 -6.61 -13.49 3.51
N ASN A 151 -7.71 -13.50 2.76
CA ASN A 151 -7.99 -14.40 1.66
C ASN A 151 -7.99 -13.65 0.32
N VAL A 152 -8.45 -12.40 0.33
CA VAL A 152 -8.53 -11.56 -0.86
C VAL A 152 -7.83 -10.24 -0.59
N ILE A 153 -6.87 -9.90 -1.43
CA ILE A 153 -6.27 -8.57 -1.49
C ILE A 153 -6.37 -8.09 -2.94
N ASP A 154 -7.17 -7.05 -3.16
CA ASP A 154 -7.31 -6.42 -4.46
C ASP A 154 -6.92 -4.94 -4.36
N LEU A 155 -5.83 -4.59 -5.04
CA LEU A 155 -5.22 -3.26 -5.06
C LEU A 155 -5.03 -2.75 -6.50
N HIS A 156 -5.65 -3.39 -7.50
CA HIS A 156 -5.44 -3.02 -8.89
C HIS A 156 -5.89 -1.58 -9.18
N ASP A 157 -5.41 -1.00 -10.28
CA ASP A 157 -5.74 0.37 -10.72
C ASP A 157 -5.53 1.41 -9.60
N ASN A 158 -4.29 1.55 -9.15
CA ASN A 158 -3.88 2.54 -8.17
C ASN A 158 -2.53 3.18 -8.58
N LEU A 159 -1.91 3.96 -7.69
CA LEU A 159 -0.62 4.62 -7.92
C LEU A 159 0.43 4.11 -6.92
N LEU A 160 0.30 2.88 -6.44
CA LEU A 160 1.20 2.28 -5.44
C LEU A 160 2.61 2.12 -6.01
N THR A 161 3.62 2.35 -5.19
CA THR A 161 5.04 2.34 -5.56
C THR A 161 5.84 1.37 -4.69
N GLY A 162 7.12 1.16 -5.01
CA GLY A 162 7.99 0.26 -4.25
C GLY A 162 7.77 -1.20 -4.59
N THR A 163 8.28 -2.09 -3.75
CA THR A 163 8.27 -3.54 -3.98
C THR A 163 7.02 -4.20 -3.40
N ILE A 164 6.65 -5.36 -3.96
CA ILE A 164 5.66 -6.24 -3.33
C ILE A 164 6.34 -6.89 -2.10
N PRO A 165 5.82 -6.72 -0.87
CA PRO A 165 6.44 -7.28 0.32
C PRO A 165 6.49 -8.80 0.29
N GLN A 166 7.68 -9.39 0.51
CA GLN A 166 7.87 -10.84 0.54
C GLN A 166 7.04 -11.52 1.64
N GLN A 167 6.76 -10.79 2.72
CA GLN A 167 5.95 -11.20 3.86
C GLN A 167 4.53 -11.60 3.45
N LEU A 168 3.96 -11.02 2.37
CA LEU A 168 2.62 -11.40 1.90
C LEU A 168 2.53 -12.88 1.51
N GLY A 169 3.64 -13.51 1.12
CA GLY A 169 3.69 -14.96 0.87
C GLY A 169 3.47 -15.82 2.12
N LEU A 170 3.58 -15.24 3.33
CA LEU A 170 3.27 -15.94 4.58
C LEU A 170 1.76 -16.18 4.73
N LEU A 171 0.90 -15.37 4.10
CA LEU A 171 -0.55 -15.53 4.15
C LEU A 171 -0.98 -16.86 3.51
N VAL A 172 -1.23 -17.86 4.37
CA VAL A 172 -1.61 -19.22 3.95
C VAL A 172 -2.99 -19.25 3.32
N ARG A 173 -3.89 -18.34 3.71
CA ARG A 173 -5.27 -18.28 3.21
C ARG A 173 -5.44 -17.53 1.90
N LEU A 174 -4.49 -16.67 1.51
CA LEU A 174 -4.62 -15.76 0.36
C LEU A 174 -4.93 -16.50 -0.95
N SER A 175 -6.19 -16.50 -1.42
CA SER A 175 -6.59 -17.15 -2.68
C SER A 175 -6.68 -16.18 -3.85
N ALA A 176 -6.87 -14.89 -3.60
CA ALA A 176 -6.92 -13.86 -4.63
C ALA A 176 -5.99 -12.69 -4.27
N PHE A 177 -5.15 -12.33 -5.23
CA PHE A 177 -4.21 -11.23 -5.12
C PHE A 177 -4.15 -10.51 -6.47
N ASP A 178 -4.44 -9.22 -6.49
CA ASP A 178 -4.32 -8.39 -7.69
C ASP A 178 -3.68 -7.05 -7.32
N VAL A 179 -2.59 -6.72 -8.00
CA VAL A 179 -1.85 -5.46 -7.88
C VAL A 179 -1.58 -4.86 -9.26
N SER A 180 -2.32 -5.29 -10.27
CA SER A 180 -2.15 -4.82 -11.65
C SER A 180 -2.41 -3.32 -11.77
N ASN A 181 -1.87 -2.72 -12.82
CA ASN A 181 -2.01 -1.29 -13.12
C ASN A 181 -1.63 -0.37 -11.95
N ASN A 182 -0.44 -0.59 -11.40
CA ASN A 182 0.19 0.26 -10.40
C ASN A 182 1.57 0.74 -10.88
N LYS A 183 2.39 1.30 -9.98
CA LYS A 183 3.77 1.73 -10.22
C LYS A 183 4.75 0.91 -9.37
N LEU A 184 4.43 -0.36 -9.12
CA LEU A 184 5.29 -1.26 -8.35
C LEU A 184 6.53 -1.63 -9.16
N SER A 185 7.61 -1.94 -8.45
CA SER A 185 8.92 -2.25 -9.03
C SER A 185 9.60 -3.40 -8.30
N GLY A 186 10.62 -3.99 -8.94
CA GLY A 186 11.42 -5.06 -8.37
C GLY A 186 10.88 -6.46 -8.64
N PRO A 187 11.46 -7.49 -8.00
CA PRO A 187 11.09 -8.87 -8.24
C PRO A 187 9.75 -9.22 -7.59
N ILE A 188 8.91 -9.99 -8.28
CA ILE A 188 7.74 -10.64 -7.67
C ILE A 188 8.25 -11.66 -6.63
N PRO A 189 7.81 -11.58 -5.36
CA PRO A 189 8.23 -12.52 -4.33
C PRO A 189 7.92 -13.98 -4.71
N VAL A 190 8.94 -14.82 -4.70
CA VAL A 190 8.80 -16.26 -4.97
C VAL A 190 7.82 -16.96 -4.02
N SER A 191 7.66 -16.42 -2.81
CA SER A 191 6.70 -16.87 -1.80
C SER A 191 5.23 -16.66 -2.20
N LEU A 192 4.96 -15.73 -3.12
CA LEU A 192 3.64 -15.55 -3.74
C LEU A 192 3.46 -16.44 -4.99
N GLY A 193 4.55 -16.74 -5.69
CA GLY A 193 4.51 -17.51 -6.94
C GLY A 193 4.42 -19.02 -6.77
N ASN A 194 4.96 -19.61 -5.69
CA ASN A 194 5.15 -21.07 -5.61
C ASN A 194 4.91 -21.61 -4.19
N ARG A 195 3.81 -22.37 -3.97
CA ARG A 195 3.61 -23.08 -2.70
C ARG A 195 3.43 -24.59 -2.81
N SER A 196 3.10 -25.13 -3.99
CA SER A 196 3.16 -26.58 -4.28
C SER A 196 2.83 -26.83 -5.76
N GLY A 197 3.77 -27.36 -6.55
CA GLY A 197 3.44 -27.97 -7.85
C GLY A 197 3.74 -27.18 -9.14
N ASN A 198 4.72 -26.28 -9.17
CA ASN A 198 5.16 -25.55 -10.38
C ASN A 198 4.11 -24.67 -11.07
N LEU A 199 2.93 -24.46 -10.45
CA LEU A 199 1.89 -23.57 -10.96
C LEU A 199 1.85 -22.27 -10.16
N PRO A 200 1.58 -21.13 -10.82
CA PRO A 200 1.52 -19.85 -10.16
C PRO A 200 0.27 -19.79 -9.29
N ARG A 201 0.41 -19.37 -8.03
CA ARG A 201 -0.75 -19.14 -7.14
C ARG A 201 -1.67 -18.05 -7.70
N PHE A 202 -1.11 -17.09 -8.43
CA PHE A 202 -1.81 -15.94 -9.02
C PHE A 202 -1.40 -15.76 -10.48
N ASN A 203 -2.35 -15.38 -11.34
CA ASN A 203 -2.11 -15.24 -12.78
C ASN A 203 -1.16 -14.05 -13.09
N ALA A 204 -0.50 -14.06 -14.24
CA ALA A 204 0.30 -12.93 -14.74
C ALA A 204 -0.51 -11.63 -14.79
N THR A 205 -1.80 -11.73 -15.12
CA THR A 205 -2.73 -10.59 -15.16
C THR A 205 -2.81 -9.84 -13.84
N SER A 206 -2.62 -10.51 -12.70
CA SER A 206 -2.61 -9.90 -11.36
C SER A 206 -1.45 -8.95 -11.12
N PHE A 207 -0.45 -8.93 -12.00
CA PHE A 207 0.77 -8.13 -11.87
C PHE A 207 1.00 -7.19 -13.06
N ASP A 208 0.19 -7.31 -14.11
CA ASP A 208 0.31 -6.53 -15.35
C ASP A 208 0.18 -5.02 -15.10
N GLY A 209 0.61 -4.19 -16.06
CA GLY A 209 0.56 -2.73 -15.93
C GLY A 209 1.64 -2.11 -15.03
N ASN A 210 2.35 -2.90 -14.22
CA ASN A 210 3.52 -2.46 -13.45
C ASN A 210 4.80 -2.58 -14.28
N LYS A 211 5.28 -1.46 -14.85
CA LYS A 211 6.39 -1.45 -15.83
C LYS A 211 7.72 -1.99 -15.29
N GLU A 212 7.96 -1.89 -13.99
CA GLU A 212 9.24 -2.25 -13.36
C GLU A 212 9.16 -3.54 -12.54
N LEU A 213 8.01 -4.22 -12.51
CA LEU A 213 7.89 -5.56 -11.93
C LEU A 213 8.46 -6.61 -12.88
N TYR A 214 9.11 -7.62 -12.31
CA TYR A 214 9.68 -8.73 -13.07
C TYR A 214 9.74 -10.01 -12.24
N GLY A 215 10.00 -11.12 -12.92
CA GLY A 215 10.03 -12.45 -12.29
C GLY A 215 8.67 -13.13 -12.31
N TYR A 216 8.66 -14.43 -12.06
CA TYR A 216 7.49 -15.29 -12.25
C TYR A 216 6.26 -14.79 -11.43
N PRO A 217 5.05 -14.70 -12.03
CA PRO A 217 4.66 -15.20 -13.35
C PRO A 217 4.98 -14.29 -14.55
N LEU A 218 5.53 -13.09 -14.33
CA LEU A 218 5.99 -12.21 -15.41
C LEU A 218 7.35 -12.64 -15.97
N ALA A 219 7.76 -12.01 -17.07
CA ALA A 219 9.08 -12.19 -17.62
C ALA A 219 10.18 -11.78 -16.61
N PRO A 220 11.34 -12.46 -16.61
CA PRO A 220 12.48 -12.03 -15.79
C PRO A 220 12.97 -10.64 -16.23
N LEU A 221 13.71 -9.96 -15.35
CA LEU A 221 14.23 -8.63 -15.64
C LEU A 221 15.04 -8.67 -16.95
N LYS A 222 14.55 -7.97 -17.97
CA LYS A 222 15.29 -7.81 -19.21
C LYS A 222 16.40 -6.80 -18.95
N SER A 223 17.55 -7.27 -18.46
CA SER A 223 18.72 -6.42 -18.33
C SER A 223 19.06 -5.89 -19.72
N LYS A 224 18.83 -4.59 -19.93
CA LYS A 224 19.46 -3.89 -21.06
C LYS A 224 20.94 -3.74 -20.68
N GLY A 225 21.69 -4.84 -20.74
CA GLY A 225 23.14 -4.73 -20.84
C GLY A 225 23.46 -3.78 -21.98
N LEU A 226 24.50 -2.95 -21.84
CA LEU A 226 24.95 -2.14 -22.97
C LEU A 226 25.17 -3.07 -24.16
N SER A 227 24.61 -2.70 -25.32
CA SER A 227 24.88 -3.42 -26.56
C SER A 227 26.39 -3.52 -26.75
N VAL A 228 26.89 -4.64 -27.27
CA VAL A 228 28.30 -4.79 -27.67
C VAL A 228 28.74 -3.61 -28.52
N LEU A 229 27.85 -3.10 -29.38
CA LEU A 229 28.11 -1.90 -30.20
C LEU A 229 28.31 -0.63 -29.36
N ALA A 230 27.56 -0.47 -28.26
CA ALA A 230 27.73 0.66 -27.34
C ALA A 230 29.06 0.56 -26.58
N ILE A 231 29.45 -0.64 -26.15
CA ILE A 231 30.75 -0.88 -25.49
C ILE A 231 31.90 -0.59 -26.45
N VAL A 232 31.84 -1.12 -27.67
CA VAL A 232 32.82 -0.86 -28.73
C VAL A 232 32.88 0.62 -29.07
N GLY A 233 31.73 1.29 -29.17
CA GLY A 233 31.65 2.74 -29.41
C GLY A 233 32.29 3.58 -28.31
N ILE A 234 32.05 3.24 -27.04
CA ILE A 234 32.71 3.90 -25.89
C ILE A 234 34.22 3.70 -25.94
N GLY A 235 34.68 2.47 -26.19
CA GLY A 235 36.10 2.15 -26.29
C GLY A 235 36.81 2.92 -27.42
N LEU A 236 36.26 2.86 -28.64
CA LEU A 236 36.81 3.58 -29.79
C LEU A 236 36.77 5.10 -29.60
N GLY A 237 35.67 5.63 -29.06
CA GLY A 237 35.54 7.06 -28.77
C GLY A 237 36.55 7.55 -27.75
N SER A 238 36.73 6.82 -26.64
CA SER A 238 37.73 7.16 -25.62
C SER A 238 39.16 7.06 -26.16
N GLY A 239 39.49 6.05 -26.96
CA GLY A 239 40.81 5.89 -27.55
C GLY A 239 41.17 7.02 -28.51
N PHE A 240 40.23 7.39 -29.38
CA PHE A 240 40.41 8.52 -30.29
C PHE A 240 40.57 9.85 -29.53
N ALA A 241 39.74 10.09 -28.52
CA ALA A 241 39.84 11.29 -27.70
C ALA A 241 41.20 11.36 -26.97
N SER A 242 41.69 10.26 -26.42
CA SER A 242 43.01 10.20 -25.78
C SER A 242 44.15 10.47 -26.75
N LEU A 243 44.08 9.95 -27.98
CA LEU A 243 45.07 10.24 -29.03
C LEU A 243 45.08 11.72 -29.40
N VAL A 244 43.91 12.32 -29.60
CA VAL A 244 43.79 13.75 -29.92
C VAL A 244 44.34 14.62 -28.79
N LEU A 245 44.00 14.31 -27.53
CA LEU A 245 44.52 15.03 -26.37
C LEU A 245 46.03 14.89 -26.22
N SER A 246 46.58 13.69 -26.46
CA SER A 246 48.01 13.45 -26.41
C SER A 246 48.75 14.23 -27.51
N PHE A 247 48.28 14.15 -28.75
CA PHE A 247 48.89 14.83 -29.89
C PHE A 247 48.85 16.35 -29.72
N THR A 248 47.69 16.90 -29.34
CA THR A 248 47.55 18.34 -29.09
C THR A 248 48.44 18.81 -27.93
N GLY A 249 48.57 18.02 -26.87
CA GLY A 249 49.51 18.28 -25.78
C GLY A 249 50.97 18.34 -26.25
N VAL A 250 51.40 17.40 -27.09
CA VAL A 250 52.76 17.39 -27.67
C VAL A 250 52.98 18.61 -28.57
N CYS A 251 52.02 18.96 -29.44
CA CYS A 251 52.13 20.13 -30.30
C CYS A 251 52.23 21.43 -29.50
N ILE A 252 51.45 21.58 -28.42
CA ILE A 252 51.53 22.73 -27.53
C ILE A 252 52.90 22.78 -26.85
N TRP A 253 53.39 21.65 -26.34
CA TRP A 253 54.70 21.58 -25.69
C TRP A 253 55.84 21.95 -26.65
N LEU A 254 55.86 21.41 -27.87
CA LEU A 254 56.84 21.76 -28.90
C LEU A 254 56.85 23.26 -29.20
N LYS A 255 55.67 23.85 -29.40
CA LYS A 255 55.53 25.29 -29.67
C LYS A 255 56.00 26.18 -28.52
N ILE A 256 55.81 25.73 -27.27
CA ILE A 256 56.35 26.42 -26.09
C ILE A 256 57.87 26.32 -26.06
N THR A 257 58.44 25.15 -26.34
CA THR A 257 59.88 24.93 -26.36
C THR A 257 60.56 25.78 -27.43
N GLU A 258 60.04 25.82 -28.66
CA GLU A 258 60.55 26.69 -29.73
C GLU A 258 60.59 28.17 -29.31
N ARG A 259 59.50 28.67 -28.69
CA ARG A 259 59.45 30.05 -28.18
C ARG A 259 60.48 30.33 -27.10
N LYS A 260 60.74 29.36 -26.20
CA LYS A 260 61.77 29.49 -25.17
C LYS A 260 63.16 29.56 -25.79
N MET A 261 63.46 28.69 -26.76
CA MET A 261 64.76 28.69 -27.45
C MET A 261 64.98 30.00 -28.22
N ALA A 262 63.96 30.52 -28.92
CA ALA A 262 64.04 31.80 -29.62
C ALA A 262 64.26 33.00 -28.68
N LEU A 263 63.70 32.96 -27.46
CA LEU A 263 63.92 33.99 -26.44
C LEU A 263 65.34 33.93 -25.85
N GLU A 264 65.88 32.73 -25.67
CA GLU A 264 67.25 32.51 -25.20
C GLU A 264 68.28 32.97 -26.26
N GLU A 265 68.09 32.63 -27.54
CA GLU A 265 68.94 33.09 -28.65
C GLU A 265 68.95 34.62 -28.77
N GLY A 266 67.79 35.27 -28.66
CA GLY A 266 67.70 36.74 -28.69
C GLY A 266 68.39 37.45 -27.52
N LYS A 267 68.55 36.77 -26.36
CA LYS A 267 69.33 37.29 -25.23
C LYS A 267 70.84 37.16 -25.45
N VAL A 268 71.30 36.11 -26.14
CA VAL A 268 72.73 35.89 -26.43
C VAL A 268 73.24 36.90 -27.45
N SER A 269 72.43 37.31 -28.43
CA SER A 269 72.81 38.34 -29.42
C SER A 269 72.99 39.76 -28.84
N HIS A 270 72.50 40.06 -27.63
CA HIS A 270 72.65 41.37 -26.99
C HIS A 270 73.89 41.45 -26.05
N LEU A 271 74.73 40.41 -26.01
CA LEU A 271 75.95 40.32 -25.19
C LEU A 271 77.25 40.35 -25.99
N MET A 272 77.20 40.60 -27.31
CA MET A 272 78.41 40.85 -28.10
C MET A 272 78.84 42.31 -27.93
N PRO A 273 80.06 42.59 -27.42
CA PRO A 273 80.60 43.94 -27.42
C PRO A 273 81.03 44.30 -28.86
N ASP A 274 80.51 45.42 -29.36
CA ASP A 274 81.01 46.05 -30.58
C ASP A 274 82.49 46.42 -30.38
N TYR A 275 83.35 45.86 -31.23
CA TYR A 275 84.77 46.21 -31.34
C TYR A 275 84.98 47.25 -32.43
#